data_AF-A0A0C1Y7P1-F1
#
_entry.id   AF-A0A0C1Y7P1-F1
#
_cell.length_a   1.000
_cell.length_b   1.000
_cell.length_c   1.000
_cell.angle_alpha   90.00
_cell.angle_beta   90.00
_cell.angle_gamma   90.00
#
_symmetry.space_group_name_H-M   'P 1'
#
loop_
_entity.id
_entity.type
_entity.pdbx_description
1 polymer ?
#
loop_
_entity_poly.entity_id
_entity_poly.type
_entity_poly.pdbx_seq_one_letter_code
_entity_poly.pdbx_strand_id
1 'polypeptide(L)'
;MTQSSNNWNPLRLVDTLTFFGEVPFIGNIRWLQQLFGETFNPEAPEATAMRPHQEVVLLSGEGPAADALTDLLHRQGHAVRSQLLPNDSPLPDADSNRIVNAQAVIWQGVPDDEECFAAQLADLQSLPVSEDFPLFDFRISDTEGLREVWGAVDDVVMGGVSASDMALLPGYARFSGNVSTANSGGFASVRTRNFEPAFNLQGWQGVRLVLRGDGQRYKVILRNSNSWDSRAYCHSVDTEPDQWVVVDVPFSAFIATFRAKTQPTAPRLDPTSICSFQLMLSKFEYDGDKNPHFHPGPFSLDVRSLSTYRAVPTPKLVAIADSPQQAETYAGMLAPSGLPHQILTQNQPDFDAKLAEAIPS
;
A
#
# COMPACT_ATOMS: atom_id res chain seq x y z
N MET A 1 2.00 -3.81 -52.80
CA MET A 1 0.87 -4.00 -51.88
C MET A 1 0.75 -5.49 -51.59
N THR A 2 1.22 -5.92 -50.44
CA THR A 2 1.02 -7.29 -49.93
C THR A 2 0.26 -7.15 -48.62
N GLN A 3 -1.04 -7.44 -48.68
CA GLN A 3 -1.88 -7.57 -47.49
C GLN A 3 -1.27 -8.67 -46.60
N SER A 4 -0.79 -8.32 -45.41
CA SER A 4 -0.49 -9.31 -44.39
C SER A 4 -1.83 -9.83 -43.86
N SER A 5 -2.11 -11.09 -44.14
CA SER A 5 -3.28 -11.80 -43.61
C SER A 5 -3.29 -11.71 -42.07
N ASN A 6 -4.37 -11.14 -41.55
CA ASN A 6 -4.64 -10.93 -40.14
C ASN A 6 -4.95 -12.28 -39.47
N ASN A 7 -3.94 -12.90 -38.84
CA ASN A 7 -4.10 -14.14 -38.07
C ASN A 7 -4.36 -13.82 -36.60
N TRP A 8 -5.44 -13.09 -36.32
CA TRP A 8 -5.92 -12.94 -34.95
C TRP A 8 -6.44 -14.30 -34.47
N ASN A 9 -5.86 -14.82 -33.37
CA ASN A 9 -6.27 -16.10 -32.80
C ASN A 9 -7.22 -15.86 -31.62
N PRO A 10 -8.55 -16.02 -31.79
CA PRO A 10 -9.53 -15.84 -30.72
C PRO A 10 -9.29 -16.76 -29.52
N LEU A 11 -8.59 -17.89 -29.72
CA LEU A 11 -8.26 -18.82 -28.63
C LEU A 11 -7.40 -18.16 -27.56
N ARG A 12 -6.54 -17.19 -27.90
CA ARG A 12 -5.72 -16.49 -26.88
C ARG A 12 -6.55 -15.59 -25.97
N LEU A 13 -7.58 -14.93 -26.52
CA LEU A 13 -8.54 -14.20 -25.69
C LEU A 13 -9.29 -15.16 -24.77
N VAL A 14 -9.66 -16.34 -25.26
CA VAL A 14 -10.29 -17.39 -24.46
C VAL A 14 -9.33 -17.92 -23.39
N ASP A 15 -8.06 -18.14 -23.69
CA ASP A 15 -7.04 -18.60 -22.73
C ASP A 15 -6.84 -17.57 -21.62
N THR A 16 -6.74 -16.27 -21.97
CA THR A 16 -6.71 -15.18 -20.99
C THR A 16 -7.97 -15.16 -20.14
N LEU A 17 -9.16 -15.18 -20.75
CA LEU A 17 -10.42 -15.18 -20.01
C LEU A 17 -10.59 -16.41 -19.13
N THR A 18 -10.09 -17.58 -19.56
CA THR A 18 -10.10 -18.82 -18.79
C THR A 18 -9.17 -18.72 -17.58
N PHE A 19 -7.96 -18.20 -17.76
CA PHE A 19 -7.02 -17.97 -16.65
C PHE A 19 -7.61 -17.06 -15.55
N PHE A 20 -8.41 -16.07 -15.96
CA PHE A 20 -9.06 -15.12 -15.06
C PHE A 20 -10.48 -15.54 -14.62
N GLY A 21 -10.99 -16.70 -15.07
CA GLY A 21 -12.33 -17.19 -14.69
C GLY A 21 -13.50 -16.44 -15.35
N GLU A 22 -13.27 -15.64 -16.40
CA GLU A 22 -14.21 -14.67 -16.99
C GLU A 22 -14.76 -15.12 -18.35
N VAL A 23 -14.92 -16.43 -18.59
CA VAL A 23 -15.31 -16.93 -19.92
C VAL A 23 -16.71 -16.44 -20.33
N PRO A 24 -16.84 -15.61 -21.38
CA PRO A 24 -18.13 -15.18 -21.86
C PRO A 24 -18.84 -16.40 -22.46
N PHE A 25 -20.08 -16.67 -22.03
CA PHE A 25 -21.01 -17.68 -22.57
C PHE A 25 -20.94 -19.13 -22.08
N ILE A 26 -20.08 -19.52 -21.12
CA ILE A 26 -20.06 -20.92 -20.57
C ILE A 26 -20.75 -21.04 -19.19
N GLY A 27 -21.45 -20.00 -18.73
CA GLY A 27 -22.15 -20.00 -17.44
C GLY A 27 -23.26 -21.06 -17.25
N ASN A 28 -23.59 -21.87 -18.27
CA ASN A 28 -24.70 -22.85 -18.21
C ASN A 28 -24.31 -24.30 -18.59
N ILE A 29 -23.03 -24.64 -18.78
CA ILE A 29 -22.63 -26.00 -19.20
C ILE A 29 -21.73 -26.65 -18.15
N ARG A 30 -22.36 -27.37 -17.20
CA ARG A 30 -21.74 -28.04 -16.03
C ARG A 30 -20.54 -28.96 -16.36
N TRP A 31 -20.52 -29.60 -17.54
CA TRP A 31 -19.44 -30.53 -17.89
C TRP A 31 -18.16 -29.83 -18.37
N LEU A 32 -18.24 -28.58 -18.86
CA LEU A 32 -17.06 -27.77 -19.17
C LEU A 32 -16.43 -27.22 -17.88
N GLN A 33 -17.23 -26.83 -16.88
CA GLN A 33 -16.72 -26.49 -15.54
C GLN A 33 -15.94 -27.66 -14.90
N GLN A 34 -16.37 -28.90 -15.10
CA GLN A 34 -15.66 -30.09 -14.61
C GLN A 34 -14.38 -30.44 -15.38
N LEU A 35 -14.25 -30.01 -16.64
CA LEU A 35 -13.04 -30.20 -17.46
C LEU A 35 -11.97 -29.12 -17.20
N PHE A 36 -12.39 -27.92 -16.81
CA PHE A 36 -11.48 -26.78 -16.59
C PHE A 36 -11.07 -26.58 -15.12
N GLY A 37 -11.60 -27.41 -14.21
CA GLY A 37 -11.39 -27.26 -12.77
C GLY A 37 -12.11 -26.03 -12.22
N GLU A 38 -12.57 -26.09 -10.98
CA GLU A 38 -13.01 -24.87 -10.30
C GLU A 38 -11.78 -23.97 -10.10
N THR A 39 -11.60 -22.96 -10.96
CA THR A 39 -10.62 -21.91 -10.72
C THR A 39 -11.14 -21.06 -9.57
N PHE A 40 -10.72 -21.38 -8.35
CA PHE A 40 -11.01 -20.57 -7.18
C PHE A 40 -10.29 -19.23 -7.30
N ASN A 41 -11.04 -18.14 -7.13
CA ASN A 41 -10.44 -16.83 -6.89
C ASN A 41 -9.65 -16.91 -5.58
N PRO A 42 -8.41 -16.39 -5.52
CA PRO A 42 -7.67 -16.32 -4.28
C PRO A 42 -8.41 -15.46 -3.25
N GLU A 43 -8.35 -15.84 -1.98
CA GLU A 43 -8.80 -14.96 -0.90
C GLU A 43 -7.74 -13.89 -0.65
N ALA A 44 -8.16 -12.65 -0.38
CA ALA A 44 -7.22 -11.65 0.12
C ALA A 44 -6.68 -12.11 1.49
N PRO A 45 -5.37 -11.96 1.78
CA PRO A 45 -4.83 -12.34 3.07
C PRO A 45 -5.57 -11.63 4.21
N GLU A 46 -5.96 -12.36 5.26
CA GLU A 46 -6.71 -11.80 6.41
C GLU A 46 -6.01 -10.58 7.03
N ALA A 47 -4.67 -10.59 7.00
CA ALA A 47 -3.83 -9.50 7.48
C ALA A 47 -3.95 -8.19 6.67
N THR A 48 -4.61 -8.19 5.51
CA THR A 48 -4.86 -6.96 4.73
C THR A 48 -6.11 -6.20 5.16
N ALA A 49 -6.99 -6.82 5.95
CA ALA A 49 -8.01 -6.12 6.74
C ALA A 49 -7.35 -5.57 8.02
N MET A 50 -6.38 -4.66 7.88
CA MET A 50 -5.65 -4.14 9.02
C MET A 50 -6.48 -3.12 9.79
N ARG A 51 -6.76 -3.47 11.05
CA ARG A 51 -7.04 -2.50 12.11
C ARG A 51 -5.71 -1.85 12.46
N PRO A 52 -5.58 -0.52 12.58
CA PRO A 52 -4.38 0.09 13.17
C PRO A 52 -4.02 -0.66 14.46
N HIS A 53 -2.72 -0.85 14.76
CA HIS A 53 -2.37 -1.49 16.03
C HIS A 53 -3.05 -0.70 17.17
N GLN A 54 -3.90 -1.38 17.93
CA GLN A 54 -4.67 -0.78 19.03
C GLN A 54 -3.81 -0.54 20.29
N GLU A 55 -2.49 -0.70 20.16
CA GLU A 55 -1.56 -0.54 21.26
C GLU A 55 -1.19 0.94 21.42
N VAL A 56 -1.33 1.45 22.64
CA VAL A 56 -0.78 2.73 23.10
C VAL A 56 0.59 2.44 23.69
N VAL A 57 1.62 3.15 23.23
CA VAL A 57 2.97 3.06 23.80
C VAL A 57 3.10 4.11 24.88
N LEU A 58 3.38 3.67 26.11
CA LEU A 58 3.64 4.55 27.24
C LEU A 58 5.15 4.66 27.47
N LEU A 59 5.71 5.85 27.25
CA LEU A 59 7.08 6.23 27.56
C LEU A 59 7.10 6.91 28.94
N SER A 60 7.49 6.18 29.96
CA SER A 60 7.48 6.64 31.36
C SER A 60 8.68 6.14 32.15
N GLY A 61 9.03 6.85 33.22
CA GLY A 61 9.89 6.30 34.27
C GLY A 61 9.22 5.17 35.08
N GLU A 62 9.95 4.59 36.04
CA GLU A 62 9.38 3.66 37.02
C GLU A 62 8.60 4.41 38.11
N GLY A 63 7.47 3.84 38.55
CA GLY A 63 6.81 4.26 39.78
C GLY A 63 5.28 4.37 39.71
N PRO A 64 4.64 4.79 40.82
CA PRO A 64 3.19 4.73 40.98
C PRO A 64 2.40 5.57 39.97
N ALA A 65 2.99 6.65 39.45
CA ALA A 65 2.35 7.49 38.45
C ALA A 65 2.24 6.77 37.09
N ALA A 66 3.25 5.98 36.71
CA ALA A 66 3.25 5.17 35.50
C ALA A 66 2.26 4.01 35.59
N ASP A 67 2.21 3.35 36.77
CA ASP A 67 1.25 2.28 37.04
C ASP A 67 -0.19 2.80 36.95
N ALA A 68 -0.47 3.95 37.59
CA ALA A 68 -1.80 4.55 37.58
C ALA A 68 -2.27 4.94 36.17
N LEU A 69 -1.36 5.43 35.32
CA LEU A 69 -1.66 5.80 33.94
C LEU A 69 -1.88 4.55 33.06
N THR A 70 -1.06 3.51 33.25
CA THR A 70 -1.25 2.21 32.59
C THR A 70 -2.62 1.63 32.92
N ASP A 71 -3.01 1.64 34.20
CA ASP A 71 -4.32 1.18 34.65
C ASP A 71 -5.47 2.01 34.06
N LEU A 72 -5.31 3.33 33.95
CA LEU A 72 -6.31 4.21 33.34
C LEU A 72 -6.55 3.86 31.87
N LEU A 73 -5.48 3.69 31.10
CA LEU A 73 -5.56 3.33 29.68
C LEU A 73 -6.19 1.94 29.48
N HIS A 74 -5.86 0.97 30.32
CA HIS A 74 -6.52 -0.34 30.32
C HIS A 74 -8.02 -0.22 30.63
N ARG A 75 -8.43 0.61 31.60
CA ARG A 75 -9.85 0.86 31.90
C ARG A 75 -10.58 1.52 30.72
N GLN A 76 -9.88 2.29 29.90
CA GLN A 76 -10.40 2.90 28.67
C GLN A 76 -10.45 1.92 27.49
N GLY A 77 -9.95 0.69 27.66
CA GLY A 77 -9.99 -0.37 26.65
C GLY A 77 -8.81 -0.36 25.68
N HIS A 78 -7.78 0.44 25.94
CA HIS A 78 -6.56 0.43 25.15
C HIS A 78 -5.67 -0.75 25.58
N ALA A 79 -5.02 -1.39 24.61
CA ALA A 79 -3.88 -2.25 24.92
C ALA A 79 -2.67 -1.35 25.21
N VAL A 80 -1.98 -1.52 26.34
CA VAL A 80 -0.87 -0.64 26.72
C VAL A 80 0.44 -1.42 26.68
N ARG A 81 1.46 -0.80 26.09
CA ARG A 81 2.83 -1.25 26.16
C ARG A 81 3.67 -0.20 26.85
N SER A 82 4.08 -0.48 28.08
CA SER A 82 5.01 0.38 28.80
C SER A 82 6.44 0.10 28.32
N GLN A 83 7.15 1.16 27.97
CA GLN A 83 8.57 1.12 27.64
C GLN A 83 9.30 2.08 28.56
N LEU A 84 10.27 1.52 29.30
CA LEU A 84 11.15 2.30 30.16
C LEU A 84 12.00 3.24 29.30
N LEU A 85 12.12 4.48 29.76
CA LEU A 85 12.94 5.48 29.11
C LEU A 85 14.40 5.00 29.11
N PRO A 86 15.06 4.87 27.94
CA PRO A 86 16.48 4.54 27.90
C PRO A 86 17.29 5.70 28.50
N ASN A 87 18.31 5.36 29.30
CA ASN A 87 19.36 6.30 29.66
C ASN A 87 20.14 6.63 28.37
N ASP A 88 19.89 7.80 27.79
CA ASP A 88 20.63 8.44 26.68
C ASP A 88 20.85 7.61 25.39
N SER A 89 20.09 6.53 25.17
CA SER A 89 20.29 5.63 24.02
C SER A 89 19.10 5.63 23.07
N PRO A 90 19.33 5.62 21.74
CA PRO A 90 18.25 5.60 20.75
C PRO A 90 17.38 4.35 20.88
N LEU A 91 16.10 4.49 20.53
CA LEU A 91 15.16 3.36 20.46
C LEU A 91 15.72 2.21 19.58
N PRO A 92 15.68 0.94 20.05
CA PRO A 92 16.10 -0.20 19.23
C PRO A 92 15.27 -0.32 17.94
N ASP A 93 15.88 -0.76 16.82
CA ASP A 93 15.22 -0.93 15.51
C ASP A 93 13.90 -1.75 15.57
N ALA A 94 13.85 -2.75 16.46
CA ALA A 94 12.65 -3.58 16.66
C ALA A 94 11.49 -2.83 17.32
N ASP A 95 11.79 -1.82 18.13
CA ASP A 95 10.82 -0.96 18.80
C ASP A 95 10.46 0.25 17.94
N SER A 96 11.35 0.70 17.04
CA SER A 96 11.07 1.72 16.02
C SER A 96 9.85 1.36 15.16
N ASN A 97 9.81 0.14 14.60
CA ASN A 97 8.65 -0.31 13.82
C ASN A 97 7.35 -0.38 14.65
N ARG A 98 7.46 -0.66 15.95
CA ARG A 98 6.30 -0.77 16.84
C ARG A 98 5.74 0.59 17.23
N ILE A 99 6.63 1.54 17.52
CA ILE A 99 6.26 2.92 17.83
C ILE A 99 5.63 3.59 16.62
N VAL A 100 6.20 3.42 15.42
CA VAL A 100 5.62 3.92 14.16
C VAL A 100 4.16 3.46 13.98
N ASN A 101 3.84 2.27 14.48
CA ASN A 101 2.55 1.65 14.30
C ASN A 101 1.58 1.88 15.47
N ALA A 102 2.01 2.50 16.57
CA ALA A 102 1.19 2.69 17.78
C ALA A 102 -0.04 3.60 17.52
N GLN A 103 -1.11 3.38 18.27
CA GLN A 103 -2.32 4.22 18.23
C GLN A 103 -2.01 5.65 18.70
N ALA A 104 -1.22 5.76 19.76
CA ALA A 104 -0.65 6.99 20.29
C ALA A 104 0.64 6.65 21.06
N VAL A 105 1.52 7.63 21.16
CA VAL A 105 2.66 7.58 22.08
C VAL A 105 2.36 8.55 23.22
N ILE A 106 2.30 8.03 24.43
CA ILE A 106 2.09 8.85 25.62
C ILE A 106 3.45 9.06 26.27
N TRP A 107 3.83 10.32 26.38
CA TRP A 107 4.98 10.75 27.16
C TRP A 107 4.51 11.13 28.56
N GLN A 108 4.95 10.38 29.56
CA GLN A 108 4.79 10.76 30.97
C GLN A 108 6.14 11.14 31.62
N GLY A 109 7.27 10.75 31.00
CA GLY A 109 8.59 11.29 31.33
C GLY A 109 9.07 11.07 32.76
N VAL A 110 10.20 11.72 33.07
CA VAL A 110 10.67 11.98 34.44
C VAL A 110 10.46 13.47 34.69
N PRO A 111 9.95 13.89 35.87
CA PRO A 111 9.78 15.31 36.18
C PRO A 111 11.09 16.09 35.99
N ASP A 112 11.00 17.26 35.35
CA ASP A 112 12.12 18.20 35.15
C ASP A 112 13.34 17.67 34.35
N ASP A 113 13.17 16.63 33.51
CA ASP A 113 14.22 16.10 32.63
C ASP A 113 13.98 16.48 31.15
N GLU A 114 14.35 17.72 30.81
CA GLU A 114 14.21 18.28 29.46
C GLU A 114 15.12 17.58 28.43
N GLU A 115 16.30 17.11 28.86
CA GLU A 115 17.26 16.43 27.99
C GLU A 115 16.71 15.07 27.54
N CYS A 116 16.10 14.31 28.46
CA CYS A 116 15.45 13.05 28.13
C CYS A 116 14.28 13.27 27.14
N PHE A 117 13.44 14.30 27.36
CA PHE A 117 12.35 14.60 26.43
C PHE A 117 12.88 15.02 25.05
N ALA A 118 13.95 15.81 24.99
CA ALA A 118 14.58 16.23 23.74
C ALA A 118 15.13 15.04 22.95
N ALA A 119 15.82 14.11 23.62
CA ALA A 119 16.36 12.90 23.00
C ALA A 119 15.25 12.03 22.40
N GLN A 120 14.15 11.86 23.14
CA GLN A 120 13.01 11.05 22.70
C GLN A 120 12.26 11.71 21.55
N LEU A 121 12.16 13.04 21.56
CA LEU A 121 11.62 13.78 20.44
C LEU A 121 12.47 13.58 19.16
N ALA A 122 13.80 13.63 19.30
CA ALA A 122 14.72 13.41 18.17
C ALA A 122 14.60 11.97 17.62
N ASP A 123 14.49 10.97 18.50
CA ASP A 123 14.25 9.58 18.10
C ASP A 123 12.94 9.46 17.32
N LEU A 124 11.83 9.99 17.83
CA LEU A 124 10.52 9.99 17.16
C LEU A 124 10.56 10.69 15.79
N GLN A 125 11.34 11.76 15.65
CA GLN A 125 11.54 12.45 14.37
C GLN A 125 12.37 11.66 13.36
N SER A 126 13.21 10.74 13.83
CA SER A 126 14.06 9.89 12.99
C SER A 126 13.35 8.63 12.46
N LEU A 127 12.21 8.27 13.06
CA LEU A 127 11.41 7.11 12.66
C LEU A 127 10.87 7.27 11.23
N PRO A 128 10.73 6.17 10.46
CA PRO A 128 10.17 6.22 9.13
C PRO A 128 8.74 6.81 9.15
N VAL A 129 8.53 7.86 8.36
CA VAL A 129 7.29 8.69 8.33
C VAL A 129 6.09 7.97 7.69
N SER A 130 6.25 6.69 7.36
CA SER A 130 5.23 5.90 6.67
C SER A 130 5.29 4.46 7.15
N GLU A 131 4.13 3.94 7.53
CA GLU A 131 3.92 2.51 7.68
C GLU A 131 3.52 1.94 6.32
N ASP A 132 4.06 0.77 5.98
CA ASP A 132 3.56 -0.03 4.87
C ASP A 132 3.34 -1.48 5.26
N PHE A 133 2.29 -2.07 4.71
CA PHE A 133 1.97 -3.48 4.88
C PHE A 133 2.08 -4.20 3.52
N PRO A 134 2.88 -5.26 3.40
CA PRO A 134 3.08 -5.94 2.13
C PRO A 134 1.80 -6.62 1.66
N LEU A 135 1.32 -6.24 0.48
CA LEU A 135 0.25 -6.97 -0.23
C LEU A 135 0.86 -8.12 -1.04
N PHE A 136 2.01 -7.84 -1.66
CA PHE A 136 2.86 -8.79 -2.37
C PHE A 136 4.32 -8.50 -2.02
N ASP A 137 4.99 -9.42 -1.33
CA ASP A 137 6.43 -9.34 -1.04
C ASP A 137 7.17 -10.45 -1.79
N PHE A 138 7.87 -10.07 -2.86
CA PHE A 138 8.61 -10.99 -3.72
C PHE A 138 10.02 -11.30 -3.21
N ARG A 139 10.37 -10.82 -2.01
CA ARG A 139 11.64 -11.15 -1.34
C ARG A 139 11.58 -12.46 -0.57
N ILE A 140 10.38 -12.86 -0.15
CA ILE A 140 10.14 -14.10 0.59
C ILE A 140 10.16 -15.26 -0.41
N SER A 141 10.68 -16.43 -0.02
CA SER A 141 10.93 -17.54 -0.95
C SER A 141 9.76 -18.52 -1.13
N ASP A 142 8.67 -18.38 -0.35
CA ASP A 142 7.47 -19.24 -0.41
C ASP A 142 6.37 -18.62 -1.28
N THR A 143 6.72 -18.34 -2.54
CA THR A 143 5.91 -17.52 -3.45
C THR A 143 5.26 -18.34 -4.56
N GLU A 144 5.14 -19.67 -4.40
CA GLU A 144 4.54 -20.54 -5.42
C GLU A 144 3.08 -20.12 -5.68
N GLY A 145 2.32 -19.79 -4.63
CA GLY A 145 0.98 -19.20 -4.75
C GLY A 145 0.94 -17.80 -5.38
N LEU A 146 2.02 -17.00 -5.29
CA LEU A 146 2.09 -15.70 -5.97
C LEU A 146 2.23 -15.83 -7.48
N ARG A 147 2.89 -16.87 -7.99
CA ARG A 147 2.96 -17.10 -9.45
C ARG A 147 1.59 -17.39 -10.04
N GLU A 148 0.76 -18.12 -9.31
CA GLU A 148 -0.54 -18.57 -9.83
C GLU A 148 -1.58 -17.46 -9.93
N VAL A 149 -1.37 -16.34 -9.22
CA VAL A 149 -2.31 -15.22 -9.25
C VAL A 149 -1.99 -14.19 -10.32
N TRP A 150 -0.73 -14.00 -10.73
CA TRP A 150 -0.38 -13.02 -11.78
C TRP A 150 -0.41 -13.64 -13.17
N GLY A 151 -1.07 -12.98 -14.12
CA GLY A 151 -1.16 -13.43 -15.52
C GLY A 151 -1.08 -12.28 -16.53
N ALA A 152 -0.60 -12.59 -17.73
CA ALA A 152 -0.46 -11.62 -18.81
C ALA A 152 -1.81 -11.21 -19.42
N VAL A 153 -1.95 -9.92 -19.72
CA VAL A 153 -3.08 -9.29 -20.43
C VAL A 153 -2.49 -8.32 -21.44
N ASP A 154 -1.99 -8.85 -22.55
CA ASP A 154 -1.32 -8.07 -23.60
C ASP A 154 -2.27 -7.64 -24.73
N ASP A 155 -1.78 -6.79 -25.63
CA ASP A 155 -2.55 -6.28 -26.78
C ASP A 155 -3.02 -7.33 -27.79
N VAL A 156 -2.58 -8.58 -27.69
CA VAL A 156 -3.08 -9.73 -28.47
C VAL A 156 -4.59 -9.92 -28.33
N VAL A 157 -5.17 -9.51 -27.20
CA VAL A 157 -6.64 -9.50 -26.98
C VAL A 157 -7.37 -8.57 -27.96
N MET A 158 -6.65 -7.61 -28.55
CA MET A 158 -7.14 -6.65 -29.55
C MET A 158 -6.50 -6.83 -30.94
N GLY A 159 -5.74 -7.90 -31.18
CA GLY A 159 -5.05 -8.12 -32.47
C GLY A 159 -3.57 -7.75 -32.52
N GLY A 160 -3.02 -7.22 -31.42
CA GLY A 160 -1.60 -6.91 -31.30
C GLY A 160 -0.71 -8.16 -31.26
N VAL A 161 0.60 -7.92 -31.12
CA VAL A 161 1.63 -8.97 -31.11
C VAL A 161 2.63 -8.82 -29.96
N SER A 162 2.28 -8.01 -28.96
CA SER A 162 3.07 -7.89 -27.74
C SER A 162 2.96 -9.18 -26.93
N ALA A 163 4.01 -9.48 -26.17
CA ALA A 163 4.04 -10.63 -25.28
C ALA A 163 4.81 -10.27 -24.02
N SER A 164 4.25 -10.61 -22.87
CA SER A 164 4.89 -10.42 -21.57
C SER A 164 4.60 -11.56 -20.60
N ASP A 165 5.35 -11.57 -19.50
CA ASP A 165 5.18 -12.50 -18.39
C ASP A 165 5.67 -11.88 -17.07
N MET A 166 5.30 -12.50 -15.95
CA MET A 166 5.79 -12.17 -14.61
C MET A 166 6.61 -13.33 -14.03
N ALA A 167 7.93 -13.22 -14.10
CA ALA A 167 8.83 -14.22 -13.57
C ALA A 167 9.24 -13.90 -12.13
N LEU A 168 9.11 -14.85 -11.20
CA LEU A 168 9.71 -14.69 -9.86
C LEU A 168 11.19 -15.07 -9.90
N LEU A 169 12.02 -14.16 -9.42
CA LEU A 169 13.47 -14.28 -9.29
C LEU A 169 13.87 -14.12 -7.81
N PRO A 170 15.09 -14.52 -7.41
CA PRO A 170 15.53 -14.32 -6.03
C PRO A 170 15.47 -12.84 -5.61
N GLY A 171 14.54 -12.53 -4.70
CA GLY A 171 14.40 -11.19 -4.12
C GLY A 171 13.43 -10.25 -4.84
N TYR A 172 12.85 -10.62 -5.99
CA TYR A 172 11.93 -9.76 -6.74
C TYR A 172 11.15 -10.53 -7.83
N ALA A 173 10.01 -9.98 -8.25
CA ALA A 173 9.33 -10.37 -9.48
C ALA A 173 9.78 -9.49 -10.65
N ARG A 174 9.89 -10.06 -11.85
CA ARG A 174 10.20 -9.34 -13.08
C ARG A 174 9.01 -9.40 -14.04
N PHE A 175 8.38 -8.25 -14.26
CA PHE A 175 7.47 -8.05 -15.37
C PHE A 175 8.28 -7.65 -16.61
N SER A 176 8.34 -8.52 -17.61
CA SER A 176 9.16 -8.28 -18.80
C SER A 176 8.56 -8.91 -20.06
N GLY A 177 9.03 -8.48 -21.21
CA GLY A 177 8.53 -8.97 -22.49
C GLY A 177 9.01 -8.14 -23.66
N ASN A 178 8.28 -8.24 -24.77
CA ASN A 178 8.49 -7.41 -25.94
C ASN A 178 7.17 -6.72 -26.33
N VAL A 179 7.14 -5.39 -26.27
CA VAL A 179 5.97 -4.60 -26.67
C VAL A 179 6.12 -4.11 -28.12
N SER A 180 5.06 -4.20 -28.91
CA SER A 180 5.04 -3.84 -30.33
C SER A 180 3.89 -2.92 -30.66
N THR A 181 4.11 -1.93 -31.52
CA THR A 181 3.05 -1.05 -32.03
C THR A 181 2.36 -1.62 -33.29
N ALA A 182 2.74 -2.81 -33.74
CA ALA A 182 2.13 -3.47 -34.90
C ALA A 182 0.67 -3.86 -34.62
N ASN A 183 -0.14 -3.98 -35.67
CA ASN A 183 -1.56 -4.37 -35.61
C ASN A 183 -2.40 -3.55 -34.62
N SER A 184 -2.17 -2.24 -34.57
CA SER A 184 -2.83 -1.32 -33.63
C SER A 184 -2.54 -1.60 -32.15
N GLY A 185 -1.63 -2.53 -31.84
CA GLY A 185 -1.15 -2.85 -30.51
C GLY A 185 -0.30 -1.74 -29.88
N GLY A 186 0.46 -2.08 -28.85
CA GLY A 186 1.34 -1.18 -28.12
C GLY A 186 1.01 -1.14 -26.64
N PHE A 187 0.57 -2.27 -26.08
CA PHE A 187 0.62 -2.45 -24.64
C PHE A 187 0.94 -3.90 -24.28
N ALA A 188 1.61 -4.04 -23.15
CA ALA A 188 1.85 -5.30 -22.47
C ALA A 188 1.52 -5.12 -20.99
N SER A 189 0.98 -6.14 -20.33
CA SER A 189 0.52 -6.00 -18.95
C SER A 189 0.46 -7.33 -18.21
N VAL A 190 0.65 -7.26 -16.89
CA VAL A 190 0.40 -8.37 -15.96
C VAL A 190 -0.61 -7.93 -14.91
N ARG A 191 -1.58 -8.79 -14.63
CA ARG A 191 -2.70 -8.54 -13.72
C ARG A 191 -2.89 -9.73 -12.78
N THR A 192 -3.24 -9.47 -11.52
CA THR A 192 -3.66 -10.53 -10.60
C THR A 192 -5.05 -11.06 -10.97
N ARG A 193 -5.34 -12.33 -10.67
CA ARG A 193 -6.73 -12.81 -10.53
C ARG A 193 -7.51 -11.89 -9.59
N ASN A 194 -8.83 -11.90 -9.74
CA ASN A 194 -9.68 -11.19 -8.80
C ASN A 194 -9.63 -11.90 -7.45
N PHE A 195 -9.51 -11.13 -6.38
CA PHE A 195 -9.57 -11.64 -5.02
C PHE A 195 -11.00 -11.63 -4.51
N GLU A 196 -11.41 -12.73 -3.88
CA GLU A 196 -12.72 -12.87 -3.25
C GLU A 196 -12.55 -13.59 -1.91
N PRO A 197 -12.73 -12.93 -0.76
CA PRO A 197 -13.11 -11.52 -0.63
C PRO A 197 -12.04 -10.56 -1.14
N ALA A 198 -12.48 -9.39 -1.62
CA ALA A 198 -11.60 -8.31 -2.05
C ALA A 198 -10.79 -7.73 -0.87
N PHE A 199 -9.67 -7.07 -1.17
CA PHE A 199 -8.88 -6.37 -0.15
C PHE A 199 -9.66 -5.17 0.41
N ASN A 200 -9.74 -5.08 1.74
CA ASN A 200 -10.21 -3.88 2.43
C ASN A 200 -9.01 -3.07 2.91
N LEU A 201 -8.62 -2.06 2.12
CA LEU A 201 -7.50 -1.17 2.41
C LEU A 201 -7.96 0.15 3.08
N GLN A 202 -9.13 0.17 3.73
CA GLN A 202 -9.56 1.31 4.52
C GLN A 202 -8.53 1.62 5.63
N GLY A 203 -8.26 2.91 5.84
CA GLY A 203 -7.26 3.37 6.81
C GLY A 203 -5.85 3.54 6.24
N TRP A 204 -5.62 3.10 5.00
CA TRP A 204 -4.42 3.38 4.25
C TRP A 204 -4.60 4.56 3.30
N GLN A 205 -3.50 5.21 2.92
CA GLN A 205 -3.52 6.36 2.01
C GLN A 205 -3.33 5.97 0.55
N GLY A 206 -2.68 4.84 0.28
CA GLY A 206 -2.39 4.40 -1.08
C GLY A 206 -1.61 3.11 -1.15
N VAL A 207 -0.99 2.87 -2.31
CA VAL A 207 -0.07 1.75 -2.54
C VAL A 207 1.36 2.23 -2.71
N ARG A 208 2.31 1.48 -2.16
CA ARG A 208 3.74 1.70 -2.27
C ARG A 208 4.35 0.61 -3.13
N LEU A 209 5.17 0.98 -4.10
CA LEU A 209 5.89 0.05 -4.95
C LEU A 209 7.39 0.24 -4.77
N VAL A 210 8.12 -0.86 -4.59
CA VAL A 210 9.59 -0.85 -4.66
C VAL A 210 10.00 -1.44 -6.00
N LEU A 211 10.42 -0.58 -6.91
CA LEU A 211 10.57 -0.88 -8.33
C LEU A 211 11.97 -0.58 -8.85
N ARG A 212 12.40 -1.31 -9.88
CA ARG A 212 13.54 -0.94 -10.73
C ARG A 212 13.16 -1.17 -12.18
N GLY A 213 13.12 -0.09 -12.96
CA GLY A 213 12.68 -0.14 -14.36
C GLY A 213 13.80 0.09 -15.35
N ASP A 214 13.40 0.24 -16.60
CA ASP A 214 14.23 0.38 -17.79
C ASP A 214 14.20 1.81 -18.38
N GLY A 215 13.70 2.79 -17.62
CA GLY A 215 13.52 4.17 -18.08
C GLY A 215 12.19 4.42 -18.76
N GLN A 216 11.35 3.40 -18.92
CA GLN A 216 9.99 3.57 -19.44
C GLN A 216 9.02 4.03 -18.35
N ARG A 217 7.87 4.54 -18.79
CA ARG A 217 6.76 4.93 -17.92
C ARG A 217 5.68 3.84 -17.92
N TYR A 218 5.39 3.33 -16.74
CA TYR A 218 4.44 2.25 -16.51
C TYR A 218 3.16 2.77 -15.86
N LYS A 219 2.09 1.98 -15.90
CA LYS A 219 0.83 2.25 -15.21
C LYS A 219 0.63 1.24 -14.10
N VAL A 220 0.31 1.74 -12.90
CA VAL A 220 -0.27 0.97 -11.80
C VAL A 220 -1.77 1.07 -11.93
N ILE A 221 -2.46 -0.07 -11.91
CA ILE A 221 -3.89 -0.16 -12.14
C ILE A 221 -4.54 -0.97 -11.03
N LEU A 222 -5.57 -0.39 -10.41
CA LEU A 222 -6.42 -1.03 -9.41
C LEU A 222 -7.84 -1.18 -9.95
N ARG A 223 -8.54 -2.25 -9.52
CA ARG A 223 -9.97 -2.43 -9.79
C ARG A 223 -10.73 -2.73 -8.52
N ASN A 224 -11.95 -2.21 -8.44
CA ASN A 224 -12.90 -2.44 -7.35
C ASN A 224 -14.15 -3.21 -7.80
N SER A 225 -14.03 -3.97 -8.89
CA SER A 225 -15.09 -4.79 -9.44
C SER A 225 -14.50 -6.08 -9.99
N ASN A 226 -15.20 -7.18 -9.74
CA ASN A 226 -14.85 -8.48 -10.27
C ASN A 226 -15.12 -8.58 -11.78
N SER A 227 -15.95 -7.71 -12.38
CA SER A 227 -16.23 -7.80 -13.82
C SER A 227 -14.97 -7.60 -14.66
N TRP A 228 -14.76 -8.48 -15.66
CA TRP A 228 -13.64 -8.40 -16.59
C TRP A 228 -13.47 -7.03 -17.26
N ASP A 229 -14.54 -6.49 -17.85
CA ASP A 229 -14.57 -5.19 -18.55
C ASP A 229 -15.10 -4.09 -17.63
N SER A 230 -14.52 -3.99 -16.44
CA SER A 230 -14.85 -2.97 -15.45
C SER A 230 -14.00 -1.72 -15.60
N ARG A 231 -14.45 -0.68 -14.91
CA ARG A 231 -13.68 0.55 -14.71
C ARG A 231 -12.36 0.24 -14.02
N ALA A 232 -11.30 0.85 -14.52
CA ALA A 232 -9.96 0.76 -13.97
C ALA A 232 -9.55 2.09 -13.35
N TYR A 233 -8.85 2.04 -12.23
CA TYR A 233 -8.26 3.21 -11.59
C TYR A 233 -6.76 3.17 -11.85
N CYS A 234 -6.26 4.17 -12.57
CA CYS A 234 -4.92 4.15 -13.14
C CYS A 234 -4.07 5.30 -12.59
N HIS A 235 -2.78 5.02 -12.38
CA HIS A 235 -1.77 6.04 -12.11
C HIS A 235 -0.50 5.69 -12.88
N SER A 236 0.14 6.69 -13.49
CA SER A 236 1.35 6.48 -14.29
C SER A 236 2.60 6.80 -13.45
N VAL A 237 3.63 5.95 -13.55
CA VAL A 237 4.87 5.99 -12.78
C VAL A 237 6.05 5.98 -13.75
N ASP A 238 6.93 6.98 -13.63
CA ASP A 238 8.20 6.99 -14.33
C ASP A 238 9.21 6.08 -13.61
N THR A 239 10.06 5.43 -14.39
CA THR A 239 11.18 4.65 -13.85
C THR A 239 12.49 5.27 -14.29
N GLU A 240 13.52 5.09 -13.46
CA GLU A 240 14.90 5.36 -13.86
C GLU A 240 15.59 4.03 -14.21
N PRO A 241 16.39 3.99 -15.29
CA PRO A 241 17.09 2.77 -15.67
C PRO A 241 17.97 2.24 -14.53
N ASP A 242 17.79 0.95 -14.22
CA ASP A 242 18.63 0.18 -13.30
C ASP A 242 18.70 0.69 -11.85
N GLN A 243 17.82 1.61 -11.45
CA GLN A 243 17.75 2.13 -10.08
C GLN A 243 16.53 1.59 -9.32
N TRP A 244 16.76 1.15 -8.08
CA TRP A 244 15.68 0.82 -7.17
C TRP A 244 15.11 2.10 -6.57
N VAL A 245 13.81 2.32 -6.78
CA VAL A 245 13.06 3.47 -6.28
C VAL A 245 11.86 3.01 -5.46
N VAL A 246 11.46 3.84 -4.49
CA VAL A 246 10.21 3.68 -3.75
C VAL A 246 9.21 4.68 -4.30
N VAL A 247 8.05 4.20 -4.74
CA VAL A 247 7.00 5.03 -5.32
C VAL A 247 5.72 4.89 -4.51
N ASP A 248 5.30 5.99 -3.91
CA ASP A 248 4.05 6.11 -3.18
C ASP A 248 2.96 6.68 -4.07
N VAL A 249 1.88 5.92 -4.25
CA VAL A 249 0.73 6.31 -5.06
C VAL A 249 -0.51 6.42 -4.17
N PRO A 250 -0.91 7.65 -3.78
CA PRO A 250 -2.09 7.81 -2.95
C PRO A 250 -3.36 7.41 -3.72
N PHE A 251 -4.35 6.81 -3.05
CA PHE A 251 -5.63 6.42 -3.67
C PHE A 251 -6.32 7.59 -4.36
N SER A 252 -6.14 8.81 -3.84
CA SER A 252 -6.68 10.05 -4.40
C SER A 252 -6.04 10.47 -5.73
N ALA A 253 -4.84 9.98 -6.06
CA ALA A 253 -4.16 10.26 -7.32
C ALA A 253 -4.59 9.32 -8.46
N PHE A 254 -5.29 8.23 -8.16
CA PHE A 254 -5.75 7.32 -9.20
C PHE A 254 -6.89 7.94 -10.02
N ILE A 255 -6.75 7.87 -11.34
CA ILE A 255 -7.71 8.40 -12.30
C ILE A 255 -8.63 7.26 -12.75
N ALA A 256 -9.93 7.46 -12.58
CA ALA A 256 -10.94 6.54 -13.09
C ALA A 256 -10.93 6.53 -14.63
N THR A 257 -10.82 5.35 -15.22
CA THR A 257 -10.77 5.15 -16.67
C THR A 257 -11.64 3.99 -17.12
N PHE A 258 -12.18 4.08 -18.33
CA PHE A 258 -12.79 2.97 -19.04
C PHE A 258 -12.17 2.88 -20.44
N ARG A 259 -11.49 1.77 -20.73
CA ARG A 259 -10.75 1.56 -21.99
C ARG A 259 -9.83 2.76 -22.34
N ALA A 260 -9.00 3.16 -21.37
CA ALA A 260 -8.08 4.29 -21.43
C ALA A 260 -8.70 5.70 -21.57
N LYS A 261 -10.03 5.83 -21.56
CA LYS A 261 -10.71 7.13 -21.50
C LYS A 261 -10.99 7.52 -20.05
N THR A 262 -10.63 8.73 -19.66
CA THR A 262 -10.92 9.24 -18.31
C THR A 262 -12.42 9.36 -18.08
N GLN A 263 -12.83 9.22 -16.82
CA GLN A 263 -14.22 9.29 -16.40
C GLN A 263 -14.34 10.34 -15.29
N PRO A 264 -14.40 11.64 -15.61
CA PRO A 264 -14.36 12.71 -14.60
C PRO A 264 -15.54 12.69 -13.60
N THR A 265 -16.67 12.12 -14.02
CA THR A 265 -17.88 11.98 -13.19
C THR A 265 -17.96 10.64 -12.46
N ALA A 266 -16.95 9.78 -12.58
CA ALA A 266 -16.86 8.54 -11.84
C ALA A 266 -16.69 8.80 -10.34
N PRO A 267 -17.21 7.91 -9.47
CA PRO A 267 -16.77 7.86 -8.08
C PRO A 267 -15.25 7.72 -7.99
N ARG A 268 -14.69 8.24 -6.90
CA ARG A 268 -13.29 8.00 -6.54
C ARG A 268 -13.07 6.51 -6.25
N LEU A 269 -11.82 6.07 -6.30
CA LEU A 269 -11.45 4.72 -5.90
C LEU A 269 -11.92 4.46 -4.47
N ASP A 270 -12.70 3.40 -4.29
CA ASP A 270 -13.12 2.91 -2.98
C ASP A 270 -12.07 1.93 -2.46
N PRO A 271 -11.32 2.26 -1.39
CA PRO A 271 -10.27 1.39 -0.88
C PRO A 271 -10.82 0.17 -0.12
N THR A 272 -12.11 0.13 0.20
CA THR A 272 -12.71 -0.97 0.98
C THR A 272 -12.92 -2.25 0.17
N SER A 273 -12.79 -2.17 -1.15
CA SER A 273 -13.04 -3.29 -2.05
C SER A 273 -12.09 -3.23 -3.25
N ILE A 274 -10.82 -3.60 -3.05
CA ILE A 274 -9.84 -3.73 -4.13
C ILE A 274 -9.74 -5.20 -4.57
N CYS A 275 -10.22 -5.49 -5.77
CA CYS A 275 -10.34 -6.85 -6.30
C CYS A 275 -9.10 -7.30 -7.06
N SER A 276 -8.35 -6.41 -7.70
CA SER A 276 -7.14 -6.81 -8.45
C SER A 276 -6.14 -5.68 -8.64
N PHE A 277 -4.89 -6.08 -8.87
CA PHE A 277 -3.73 -5.23 -9.11
C PHE A 277 -3.15 -5.53 -10.48
N GLN A 278 -2.68 -4.50 -11.19
CA GLN A 278 -2.14 -4.65 -12.54
C GLN A 278 -1.01 -3.65 -12.80
N LEU A 279 0.01 -4.11 -13.52
CA LEU A 279 1.11 -3.31 -14.05
C LEU A 279 1.06 -3.33 -15.58
N MET A 280 1.22 -2.18 -16.22
CA MET A 280 1.10 -2.08 -17.68
C MET A 280 2.14 -1.14 -18.26
N LEU A 281 2.78 -1.56 -19.36
CA LEU A 281 3.47 -0.67 -20.28
C LEU A 281 2.54 -0.39 -21.46
N SER A 282 2.34 0.87 -21.82
CA SER A 282 1.46 1.25 -22.93
C SER A 282 2.00 2.45 -23.71
N LYS A 283 1.78 2.44 -25.03
CA LYS A 283 2.08 3.57 -25.92
C LYS A 283 1.20 4.80 -25.65
N PHE A 284 0.08 4.62 -24.97
CA PHE A 284 -0.88 5.68 -24.65
C PHE A 284 -0.93 5.97 -23.15
N GLU A 285 -1.05 7.24 -22.81
CA GLU A 285 -1.49 7.73 -21.50
C GLU A 285 -3.01 7.70 -21.43
N TYR A 286 -3.63 8.84 -21.13
CA TYR A 286 -5.07 9.02 -20.95
C TYR A 286 -5.65 9.72 -22.19
N ASP A 287 -6.89 9.42 -22.53
CA ASP A 287 -7.66 10.15 -23.56
C ASP A 287 -6.99 10.21 -24.96
N GLY A 288 -6.12 9.24 -25.25
CA GLY A 288 -5.41 9.13 -26.52
C GLY A 288 -4.04 9.83 -26.56
N ASP A 289 -3.64 10.49 -25.48
CA ASP A 289 -2.30 11.07 -25.34
C ASP A 289 -1.23 9.99 -25.42
N LYS A 290 -0.05 10.35 -25.95
CA LYS A 290 1.08 9.43 -26.06
C LYS A 290 1.86 9.37 -24.75
N ASN A 291 2.32 8.17 -24.40
CA ASN A 291 3.30 8.00 -23.34
C ASN A 291 4.65 8.58 -23.79
N PRO A 292 5.16 9.62 -23.10
CA PRO A 292 6.37 10.33 -23.53
C PRO A 292 7.65 9.49 -23.41
N HIS A 293 7.64 8.44 -22.58
CA HIS A 293 8.81 7.59 -22.31
C HIS A 293 8.67 6.19 -22.93
N PHE A 294 7.64 5.96 -23.74
CA PHE A 294 7.40 4.67 -24.35
C PHE A 294 8.38 4.37 -25.50
N HIS A 295 8.99 3.19 -25.44
CA HIS A 295 9.83 2.67 -26.51
C HIS A 295 9.38 1.25 -26.86
N PRO A 296 9.03 0.95 -28.13
CA PRO A 296 8.72 -0.41 -28.54
C PRO A 296 9.97 -1.30 -28.50
N GLY A 297 9.78 -2.59 -28.22
CA GLY A 297 10.86 -3.57 -28.10
C GLY A 297 10.87 -4.28 -26.75
N PRO A 298 12.02 -4.87 -26.37
CA PRO A 298 12.20 -5.49 -25.06
C PRO A 298 12.02 -4.47 -23.94
N PHE A 299 11.35 -4.88 -22.87
CA PHE A 299 11.17 -4.08 -21.66
C PHE A 299 11.33 -4.93 -20.41
N SER A 300 11.64 -4.27 -19.28
CA SER A 300 11.73 -4.94 -17.98
C SER A 300 11.41 -4.00 -16.83
N LEU A 301 10.57 -4.48 -15.91
CA LEU A 301 10.26 -3.85 -14.64
C LEU A 301 10.42 -4.88 -13.51
N ASP A 302 11.41 -4.67 -12.66
CA ASP A 302 11.61 -5.46 -11.45
C ASP A 302 10.80 -4.87 -10.29
N VAL A 303 10.14 -5.73 -9.53
CA VAL A 303 9.25 -5.38 -8.41
C VAL A 303 9.68 -6.18 -7.19
N ARG A 304 10.18 -5.51 -6.16
CA ARG A 304 10.50 -6.15 -4.86
C ARG A 304 9.25 -6.36 -4.04
N SER A 305 8.41 -5.33 -3.97
CA SER A 305 7.16 -5.39 -3.24
C SER A 305 6.12 -4.42 -3.81
N LEU A 306 4.86 -4.79 -3.60
CA LEU A 306 3.70 -3.94 -3.69
C LEU A 306 3.02 -3.97 -2.32
N SER A 307 3.10 -2.87 -1.59
CA SER A 307 2.54 -2.69 -0.26
C SER A 307 1.37 -1.71 -0.31
N THR A 308 0.51 -1.74 0.71
CA THR A 308 -0.31 -0.57 1.05
C THR A 308 0.50 0.32 1.99
N TYR A 309 0.31 1.64 1.92
CA TYR A 309 1.03 2.57 2.80
C TYR A 309 0.11 3.65 3.33
N ARG A 310 0.50 4.21 4.47
CA ARG A 310 -0.02 5.47 4.97
C ARG A 310 1.17 6.29 5.43
N ALA A 311 1.23 7.55 5.02
CA ALA A 311 1.93 8.53 5.82
C ALA A 311 1.21 8.54 7.17
N VAL A 312 1.82 7.95 8.18
CA VAL A 312 1.24 7.97 9.51
C VAL A 312 1.14 9.46 9.86
N PRO A 313 0.08 9.97 10.51
CA PRO A 313 0.40 10.89 11.59
C PRO A 313 1.28 10.04 12.51
N THR A 314 2.59 10.29 12.57
CA THR A 314 3.45 9.70 13.62
C THR A 314 2.60 9.60 14.88
N PRO A 315 2.57 8.45 15.59
CA PRO A 315 1.59 8.23 16.65
C PRO A 315 1.44 9.51 17.44
N LYS A 316 0.21 10.05 17.52
CA LYS A 316 0.03 11.39 18.08
C LYS A 316 0.69 11.41 19.45
N LEU A 317 1.67 12.28 19.62
CA LEU A 317 2.42 12.36 20.86
C LEU A 317 1.55 13.08 21.88
N VAL A 318 1.14 12.38 22.93
CA VAL A 318 0.42 12.96 24.06
C VAL A 318 1.41 13.17 25.18
N ALA A 319 1.86 14.41 25.36
CA ALA A 319 2.77 14.77 26.44
C ALA A 319 1.99 15.15 27.71
N ILE A 320 2.17 14.40 28.79
CA ILE A 320 1.57 14.65 30.09
C ILE A 320 2.59 15.42 30.94
N ALA A 321 2.26 16.67 31.25
CA ALA A 321 3.03 17.52 32.14
C ALA A 321 2.47 17.47 33.56
N ASP A 322 3.36 17.55 34.55
CA ASP A 322 3.00 17.59 35.97
C ASP A 322 2.60 19.01 36.41
N SER A 323 3.06 20.03 35.68
CA SER A 323 2.80 21.44 35.96
C SER A 323 2.51 22.27 34.70
N PRO A 324 1.85 23.44 34.82
CA PRO A 324 1.68 24.36 33.70
C PRO A 324 3.00 24.84 33.08
N GLN A 325 4.04 25.02 33.91
CA GLN A 325 5.34 25.49 33.45
C GLN A 325 6.07 24.43 32.62
N GLN A 326 5.95 23.16 33.00
CA GLN A 326 6.45 22.04 32.19
C GLN A 326 5.64 21.89 30.89
N ALA A 327 4.32 22.14 30.92
CA ALA A 327 3.50 22.12 29.71
C ALA A 327 3.93 23.20 28.70
N GLU A 328 4.30 24.40 29.17
CA GLU A 328 4.88 25.45 28.31
C GLU A 328 6.23 25.03 27.72
N THR A 329 7.06 24.33 28.51
CA THR A 329 8.36 23.79 28.06
C THR A 329 8.16 22.75 26.96
N TYR A 330 7.26 21.77 27.17
CA TYR A 330 6.89 20.80 26.13
C TYR A 330 6.34 21.48 24.88
N ALA A 331 5.53 22.53 25.02
CA ALA A 331 5.01 23.29 23.88
C ALA A 331 6.14 23.94 23.05
N GLY A 332 7.15 24.51 23.72
CA GLY A 332 8.32 25.10 23.07
C GLY A 332 9.15 24.09 22.27
N MET A 333 9.25 22.85 22.75
CA MET A 333 9.99 21.77 22.09
C MET A 333 9.19 21.10 20.98
N LEU A 334 7.87 20.92 21.18
CA LEU A 334 7.00 20.23 20.23
C LEU A 334 6.61 21.10 19.03
N ALA A 335 6.44 22.41 19.22
CA ALA A 335 6.09 23.34 18.14
C ALA A 335 7.03 23.28 16.92
N PRO A 336 8.37 23.29 17.06
CA PRO A 336 9.29 23.15 15.92
C PRO A 336 9.44 21.71 15.41
N SER A 337 8.90 20.70 16.12
CA SER A 337 9.20 19.30 15.82
C SER A 337 8.50 18.77 14.56
N GLY A 338 7.36 19.37 14.19
CA GLY A 338 6.51 18.90 13.10
C GLY A 338 5.69 17.65 13.42
N LEU A 339 5.86 17.04 14.60
CA LEU A 339 5.08 15.87 15.02
C LEU A 339 3.64 16.28 15.40
N PRO A 340 2.61 15.56 14.94
CA PRO A 340 1.28 15.65 15.53
C PRO A 340 1.32 15.39 17.05
N HIS A 341 0.87 16.35 17.85
CA HIS A 341 0.96 16.26 19.30
C HIS A 341 -0.24 16.89 20.03
N GLN A 342 -0.39 16.54 21.30
CA GLN A 342 -1.26 17.20 22.27
C GLN A 342 -0.58 17.21 23.63
N ILE A 343 -0.73 18.31 24.37
CA ILE A 343 -0.17 18.45 25.71
C ILE A 343 -1.33 18.43 26.70
N LEU A 344 -1.21 17.61 27.74
CA LEU A 344 -2.14 17.49 28.85
C LEU A 344 -1.40 17.79 30.15
N THR A 345 -2.10 18.28 31.17
CA THR A 345 -1.53 18.47 32.51
C THR A 345 -2.20 17.51 33.48
N GLN A 346 -1.44 16.75 34.26
CA GLN A 346 -1.95 15.63 35.08
C GLN A 346 -3.09 16.05 36.04
N ASN A 347 -3.03 17.28 36.56
CA ASN A 347 -4.01 17.81 37.52
C ASN A 347 -5.06 18.73 36.89
N GLN A 348 -5.20 18.75 35.55
CA GLN A 348 -6.22 19.58 34.91
C GLN A 348 -7.63 18.99 35.08
N PRO A 349 -8.68 19.83 35.06
CA PRO A 349 -10.07 19.36 35.00
C PRO A 349 -10.29 18.42 33.80
N ASP A 350 -11.06 17.36 34.04
CA ASP A 350 -11.47 16.37 33.03
C ASP A 350 -10.29 15.66 32.33
N PHE A 351 -9.16 15.47 33.05
CA PHE A 351 -7.96 14.81 32.51
C PHE A 351 -8.26 13.47 31.82
N ASP A 352 -8.98 12.56 32.48
CA ASP A 352 -9.29 11.22 31.94
C ASP A 352 -10.05 11.29 30.61
N ALA A 353 -11.04 12.19 30.51
CA ALA A 353 -11.83 12.38 29.30
C ALA A 353 -10.99 12.98 28.17
N LYS A 354 -10.17 13.99 28.49
CA LYS A 354 -9.24 14.59 27.52
C LYS A 354 -8.18 13.62 27.04
N LEU A 355 -7.72 12.71 27.90
CA LEU A 355 -6.79 11.65 27.53
C LEU A 355 -7.43 10.66 26.55
N ALA A 356 -8.69 10.26 26.81
CA ALA A 356 -9.43 9.40 25.89
C ALA A 356 -9.66 10.06 24.52
N GLU A 357 -9.98 11.36 24.49
CA GLU A 357 -10.11 12.13 23.24
C GLU A 357 -8.76 12.34 22.53
N ALA A 358 -7.67 12.34 23.28
CA ALA A 358 -6.34 12.56 22.71
C ALA A 358 -5.85 11.36 21.89
N ILE A 359 -6.31 10.15 22.20
CA ILE A 359 -5.94 8.90 21.55
C ILE A 359 -6.90 8.65 20.37
N PRO A 360 -6.41 8.59 19.11
CA PRO A 360 -7.26 8.39 17.94
C PRO A 360 -7.99 7.04 18.00
N SER A 361 -9.30 7.01 17.75
CA SER A 361 -10.14 5.80 17.75
C SER A 361 -9.82 4.81 16.63
#